data_AF-A0A2D0HGG2-F1
#
_entry.id   AF-A0A2D0HGG2-F1
#
_cell.length_a   1.000
_cell.length_b   1.000
_cell.length_c   1.000
_cell.angle_alpha   90.00
_cell.angle_beta   90.00
_cell.angle_gamma   90.00
#
_symmetry.space_group_name_H-M   'P 1'
#
loop_
_entity.id
_entity.type
_entity.pdbx_description
1 polymer ?
#
loop_
_entity_poly.entity_id
_entity_poly.type
_entity_poly.pdbx_seq_one_letter_code
_entity_poly.pdbx_strand_id
1 'polypeptide(L)' 'VSDNISVTPGVIWLTSPGQNSDNDDAIIGTLRTTFTF' A
#
# COMPACT_ATOMS: atom_id res chain seq x y z
N VAL A 1 -17.57 -9.96 -3.55
CA VAL A 1 -17.43 -8.90 -2.53
C VAL A 1 -18.82 -8.34 -2.30
N SER A 2 -19.23 -8.10 -1.05
CA SER A 2 -20.57 -7.58 -0.74
C SER A 2 -20.78 -6.23 -1.44
N ASP A 3 -22.00 -5.91 -1.89
CA ASP A 3 -22.31 -4.67 -2.63
C ASP A 3 -22.00 -3.39 -1.83
N ASN A 4 -21.86 -3.50 -0.51
CA ASN A 4 -21.55 -2.40 0.42
C ASN A 4 -20.09 -2.32 0.84
N ILE A 5 -19.22 -3.21 0.33
CA ILE A 5 -17.82 -3.30 0.76
C ILE A 5 -16.91 -3.37 -0.48
N SER A 6 -16.11 -2.32 -0.67
CA SER A 6 -15.05 -2.26 -1.66
C SER A 6 -13.70 -2.52 -1.01
N VAL A 7 -12.84 -3.28 -1.70
CA VAL A 7 -11.47 -3.55 -1.27
C VAL A 7 -10.52 -3.18 -2.41
N THR A 8 -9.57 -2.29 -2.14
CA THR A 8 -8.51 -1.91 -3.08
C THR A 8 -7.14 -2.34 -2.52
N PRO A 9 -6.51 -3.37 -3.08
CA PRO A 9 -5.12 -3.69 -2.78
C PRO A 9 -4.17 -2.72 -3.49
N GLY A 10 -2.97 -2.52 -2.95
CA GLY A 10 -1.92 -1.74 -3.57
C GLY A 10 -0.53 -2.17 -3.09
N VAL A 11 0.48 -1.94 -3.92
CA VAL A 11 1.89 -2.21 -3.59
C VAL A 11 2.70 -0.96 -3.87
N ILE A 12 3.59 -0.61 -2.95
CA ILE A 12 4.54 0.50 -3.08
C ILE A 12 5.94 -0.09 -2.99
N TRP A 13 6.78 0.22 -3.99
CA TRP A 13 8.21 -0.02 -3.95
C TRP A 13 8.91 1.31 -3.67
N LEU A 14 9.64 1.39 -2.56
CA LEU A 14 10.35 2.59 -2.14
C LEU A 14 11.85 2.32 -2.19
N THR A 15 12.53 2.95 -3.14
CA THR A 15 14.00 2.87 -3.26
C THR A 15 14.69 3.92 -2.40
N SER A 16 15.80 3.56 -1.77
CA SER A 16 16.65 4.46 -0.97
C SER A 16 15.84 5.40 -0.04
N PRO A 17 15.07 4.84 0.93
CA PRO A 17 14.22 5.63 1.82
C PRO A 17 15.00 6.77 2.48
N GLY A 18 14.40 7.96 2.54
CA GLY A 18 15.07 9.14 3.11
C GLY A 18 16.19 9.72 2.25
N GLN A 19 16.28 9.35 0.96
CA GLN A 19 17.31 9.80 0.01
C GLN A 19 18.73 9.37 0.39
N ASN A 20 18.86 8.31 1.21
CA ASN A 20 20.14 7.71 1.52
C ASN A 20 20.32 6.44 0.68
N SER A 21 21.34 6.42 -0.18
CA SER A 21 21.68 5.28 -1.04
C SER A 21 22.17 4.06 -0.25
N ASP A 22 22.58 4.24 1.00
CA ASP A 22 23.00 3.16 1.89
C ASP A 22 21.81 2.46 2.57
N ASN A 23 20.59 2.99 2.40
CA ASN A 23 19.38 2.37 2.94
C ASN A 23 18.83 1.34 1.94
N ASP A 24 18.52 0.15 2.46
CA ASP A 24 17.85 -0.90 1.70
C ASP A 24 16.46 -0.46 1.20
N ASP A 25 16.07 -1.00 0.04
CA ASP A 25 14.74 -0.79 -0.54
C ASP A 25 13.65 -1.38 0.35
N ALA A 26 12.46 -0.75 0.32
CA ALA A 26 11.30 -1.20 1.09
C ALA A 26 10.12 -1.55 0.18
N ILE A 27 9.44 -2.65 0.53
CA ILE A 27 8.18 -3.07 -0.10
C ILE A 27 7.06 -2.86 0.90
N ILE A 28 6.03 -2.13 0.50
CA ILE A 28 4.86 -1.86 1.34
C ILE A 28 3.62 -2.41 0.63
N GLY A 29 2.99 -3.42 1.24
CA GLY A 29 1.66 -3.90 0.86
C GLY A 29 0.58 -3.06 1.55
N THR A 30 -0.43 -2.65 0.80
CA THR A 30 -1.56 -1.87 1.31
C THR A 30 -2.88 -2.53 0.97
N LEU A 31 -3.84 -2.43 1.89
CA LEU A 31 -5.21 -2.87 1.70
C LEU A 31 -6.14 -1.75 2.17
N ARG A 32 -6.85 -1.12 1.24
CA ARG A 32 -7.87 -0.11 1.55
C ARG A 32 -9.24 -0.75 1.49
N THR A 33 -9.99 -0.67 2.57
CA THR A 33 -11.38 -1.10 2.63
C THR A 33 -12.30 0.13 2.68
N THR A 34 -13.39 0.10 1.93
CA THR A 34 -14.40 1.17 1.91
C THR A 34 -15.77 0.54 2.16
N PHE A 35 -16.49 1.07 3.13
CA PHE A 35 -17.82 0.63 3.52
C PHE A 35 -18.83 1.71 3.13
N THR A 36 -19.95 1.30 2.55
CA THR A 36 -21.07 2.21 2.22
C THR A 36 -22.29 1.74 2.98
N PHE A 37 -22.85 2.64 3.78
CA PHE A 37 -24.00 2.41 4.66
C PHE A 37 -25.25 3.06 4.10
#